data_AF-E3KNI5-F1
#
_entry.id   AF-E3KNI5-F1
#
_cell.length_a   1.000
_cell.length_b   1.000
_cell.length_c   1.000
_cell.angle_alpha   90.00
_cell.angle_beta   90.00
_cell.angle_gamma   90.00
#
_symmetry.space_group_name_H-M   'P 1'
#
loop_
_entity.id
_entity.type
_entity.pdbx_description
1 polymer ?
#
loop_
_entity_poly.entity_id
_entity_poly.type
_entity_poly.pdbx_seq_one_letter_code
_entity_poly.pdbx_strand_id
1 'polypeptide(L)'
;MSGISDPDSPTRADEPSSKFEPRHRHQADLVIQEFKRLLHRYDGDAFPADLSDGSNSTTDSSPAATWLNNEEVDEQQLNTLLLSLDEEGLQKDPGTKLELIFEIPSKIDHTFTQIKSSSQLICPEPLSTSNRAENQTLKQSKSYRLDHLSKNFHKMARQICRVFHMTCEQLEGMRLATSDEFTEDYEPDHTFRTFFLEQARTQTSNLIQSTLVFCKGSKLDLAQDQWKDMVQQALNLCLEEAISVNARAARLTRNY
;
A
#
# COMPACT_ATOMS: atom_id res chain seq x y z
N MET A 1 -29.01 -60.24 -34.55
CA MET A 1 -28.59 -60.55 -33.16
C MET A 1 -27.07 -60.57 -33.20
N SER A 2 -26.40 -59.43 -33.10
CA SER A 2 -26.06 -58.63 -31.91
C SER A 2 -25.04 -59.30 -30.98
N GLY A 3 -23.90 -58.64 -30.80
CA GLY A 3 -23.00 -58.75 -29.64
C GLY A 3 -21.59 -59.27 -29.98
N ILE A 4 -20.47 -58.66 -29.55
CA ILE A 4 -20.21 -57.59 -28.59
C ILE A 4 -18.88 -56.93 -29.02
N SER A 5 -18.88 -55.60 -29.06
CA SER A 5 -17.68 -54.75 -29.12
C SER A 5 -17.08 -54.63 -27.72
N ASP A 6 -15.77 -54.78 -27.59
CA ASP A 6 -15.01 -54.21 -26.47
C ASP A 6 -14.10 -53.11 -27.02
N PRO A 7 -14.38 -51.85 -26.68
CA PRO A 7 -13.33 -50.87 -26.51
C PRO A 7 -13.59 -50.09 -25.22
N ASP A 8 -13.04 -50.54 -24.10
CA ASP A 8 -12.99 -49.71 -22.90
C ASP A 8 -11.59 -49.82 -22.28
N SER A 9 -10.65 -49.13 -22.91
CA SER A 9 -9.50 -48.58 -22.20
C SER A 9 -9.79 -47.09 -22.05
N PRO A 10 -10.03 -46.57 -20.83
CA PRO A 10 -10.13 -45.14 -20.64
C PRO A 10 -8.74 -44.55 -20.85
N THR A 11 -8.57 -43.96 -22.03
CA THR A 11 -7.47 -43.05 -22.36
C THR A 11 -7.34 -42.05 -21.23
N ARG A 12 -6.11 -41.98 -20.68
CA ARG A 12 -5.63 -41.03 -19.69
C ARG A 12 -6.42 -39.72 -19.71
N ALA A 13 -6.98 -39.37 -18.56
CA ALA A 13 -7.44 -38.02 -18.29
C ALA A 13 -6.35 -37.04 -18.73
N ASP A 14 -6.72 -36.16 -19.66
CA ASP A 14 -5.96 -34.97 -20.00
C ASP A 14 -5.66 -34.22 -18.71
N GLU A 15 -4.38 -34.22 -18.31
CA GLU A 15 -3.87 -33.17 -17.41
C GLU A 15 -4.28 -31.83 -18.03
N PRO A 16 -4.85 -30.89 -17.26
CA PRO A 16 -5.16 -29.58 -17.80
C PRO A 16 -3.83 -28.96 -18.22
N SER A 17 -3.56 -29.02 -19.53
CA SER A 17 -2.40 -28.41 -20.16
C SER A 17 -2.31 -27.00 -19.64
N SER A 18 -1.23 -26.71 -18.93
CA SER A 18 -1.00 -25.35 -18.46
C SER A 18 -1.14 -24.38 -19.62
N LYS A 19 -1.96 -23.36 -19.43
CA LYS A 19 -2.14 -22.28 -20.40
C LYS A 19 -0.84 -21.50 -20.67
N PHE A 20 0.15 -21.61 -19.77
CA PHE A 20 1.38 -20.84 -19.81
C PHE A 20 2.62 -21.72 -19.92
N GLU A 21 3.57 -21.28 -20.72
CA GLU A 21 4.87 -21.96 -20.86
C GLU A 21 5.63 -21.99 -19.52
N PRO A 22 6.45 -23.04 -19.26
CA PRO A 22 7.21 -23.17 -18.01
C PRO A 22 8.09 -21.96 -17.66
N ARG A 23 8.63 -21.26 -18.68
CA ARG A 23 9.45 -20.05 -18.47
C ARG A 23 8.64 -18.91 -17.84
N HIS A 24 7.39 -18.72 -18.26
CA HIS A 24 6.52 -17.67 -17.73
C HIS A 24 6.08 -17.99 -16.31
N ARG A 25 5.92 -19.28 -15.99
CA ARG A 25 5.67 -19.72 -14.61
C ARG A 25 6.83 -19.41 -13.69
N HIS A 26 8.04 -19.72 -14.13
CA HIS A 26 9.23 -19.38 -13.38
C HIS A 26 9.35 -17.86 -13.15
N GLN A 27 9.05 -17.05 -14.17
CA GLN A 27 8.99 -15.58 -14.02
C GLN A 27 7.92 -15.14 -13.01
N ALA A 28 6.72 -15.72 -13.05
CA ALA A 28 5.66 -15.40 -12.09
C ALA A 28 6.04 -15.80 -10.65
N ASP A 29 6.74 -16.92 -10.46
CA ASP A 29 7.24 -17.33 -9.14
C ASP A 29 8.29 -16.33 -8.62
N LEU A 30 9.19 -15.83 -9.48
CA LEU A 30 10.15 -14.78 -9.10
C LEU A 30 9.47 -13.47 -8.72
N VAL A 31 8.42 -13.09 -9.46
CA VAL A 31 7.59 -11.92 -9.14
C VAL A 31 6.98 -12.08 -7.74
N ILE A 32 6.35 -13.22 -7.46
CA ILE A 32 5.73 -13.49 -6.16
C ILE A 32 6.77 -13.44 -5.03
N GLN A 33 7.94 -14.04 -5.23
CA GLN A 33 9.01 -14.00 -4.23
C GLN A 33 9.43 -12.57 -3.89
N GLU A 34 9.48 -11.69 -4.89
CA GLU A 34 9.94 -10.32 -4.66
C GLU A 34 8.87 -9.44 -4.00
N PHE A 35 7.59 -9.65 -4.33
CA PHE A 35 6.49 -9.07 -3.57
C PHE A 35 6.45 -9.59 -2.12
N LYS A 36 6.67 -10.89 -1.87
CA LYS A 36 6.78 -11.45 -0.51
C LYS A 36 7.89 -10.79 0.30
N ARG A 37 9.06 -10.58 -0.31
CA ARG A 37 10.19 -9.93 0.34
C ARG A 37 9.82 -8.52 0.82
N LEU A 38 9.11 -7.75 -0.01
CA LEU A 38 8.65 -6.42 0.38
C LEU A 38 7.47 -6.44 1.34
N LEU A 39 6.54 -7.38 1.20
CA LEU A 39 5.48 -7.60 2.19
C LEU A 39 6.10 -7.79 3.57
N HIS A 40 7.05 -8.69 3.73
CA HIS A 40 7.74 -8.88 5.01
C HIS A 40 8.49 -7.62 5.49
N ARG A 41 8.94 -6.75 4.58
CA ARG A 41 9.61 -5.49 4.95
C ARG A 41 8.65 -4.45 5.52
N TYR A 42 7.41 -4.44 5.02
CA TYR A 42 6.40 -3.44 5.33
C TYR A 42 5.24 -3.96 6.20
N ASP A 43 5.21 -5.27 6.46
CA ASP A 43 4.28 -5.94 7.36
C ASP A 43 4.76 -5.80 8.81
N GLY A 44 3.83 -5.42 9.69
CA GLY A 44 4.11 -5.02 11.07
C GLY A 44 4.53 -3.55 11.22
N ASP A 45 4.51 -3.08 12.48
CA ASP A 45 4.78 -1.72 13.00
C ASP A 45 6.17 -1.13 12.63
N ALA A 46 6.83 -1.64 11.59
CA ALA A 46 8.11 -1.21 11.07
C ALA A 46 8.04 0.15 10.33
N PHE A 47 7.35 1.14 10.90
CA PHE A 47 8.12 2.36 11.08
C PHE A 47 9.22 1.99 12.04
N PRO A 48 10.50 2.19 11.69
CA PRO A 48 11.49 1.92 12.67
C PRO A 48 11.24 2.84 13.86
N ALA A 49 11.23 2.25 15.05
CA ALA A 49 11.64 2.91 16.27
C ALA A 49 13.00 3.66 16.11
N ASP A 50 13.73 3.36 15.03
CA ASP A 50 14.94 3.99 14.49
C ASP A 50 14.76 5.42 13.91
N LEU A 51 13.61 6.07 14.09
CA LEU A 51 13.60 7.54 14.13
C LEU A 51 14.40 8.08 15.33
N SER A 52 14.72 7.22 16.30
CA SER A 52 15.44 7.52 17.52
C SER A 52 16.97 7.39 17.42
N ASP A 53 17.53 6.75 16.39
CA ASP A 53 18.98 6.63 16.26
C ASP A 53 19.53 7.78 15.39
N GLY A 54 19.93 8.85 16.10
CA GLY A 54 20.58 10.02 15.55
C GLY A 54 21.94 9.70 14.96
N SER A 55 21.96 9.10 13.76
CA SER A 55 23.17 9.09 12.95
C SER A 55 23.38 10.48 12.34
N ASN A 56 24.37 11.18 12.88
CA ASN A 56 24.89 12.45 12.38
C ASN A 56 25.47 12.27 10.96
N SER A 57 24.63 12.28 9.92
CA SER A 57 25.12 12.53 8.55
C SER A 57 24.93 14.00 8.22
N THR A 58 25.98 14.78 8.48
CA THR A 58 26.15 16.11 7.90
C THR A 58 26.44 15.90 6.41
N THR A 59 25.38 15.83 5.60
CA THR A 59 25.51 15.88 4.15
C THR A 59 24.76 17.12 3.69
N ASP A 60 25.55 18.11 3.28
CA ASP A 60 25.12 19.30 2.58
C ASP A 60 24.18 18.94 1.41
N SER A 61 23.07 19.67 1.33
CA SER A 61 22.26 19.90 0.14
C SER A 61 21.64 18.68 -0.60
N SER A 62 20.30 18.71 -0.68
CA SER A 62 19.53 18.23 -1.85
C SER A 62 19.29 16.71 -2.08
N PRO A 63 18.83 15.92 -1.09
CA PRO A 63 18.00 14.73 -1.38
C PRO A 63 16.51 14.99 -1.16
N ALA A 64 16.16 15.68 -0.06
CA ALA A 64 14.76 16.00 0.28
C ALA A 64 14.11 16.93 -0.75
N ALA A 65 14.87 17.91 -1.28
CA ALA A 65 14.40 18.79 -2.37
C ALA A 65 14.20 18.02 -3.69
N THR A 66 14.96 16.95 -3.91
CA THR A 66 14.92 16.16 -5.15
C THR A 66 13.73 15.22 -5.16
N TRP A 67 13.40 14.57 -4.03
CA TRP A 67 12.15 13.80 -3.90
C TRP A 67 10.91 14.70 -4.03
N LEU A 68 10.92 15.88 -3.40
CA LEU A 68 9.81 16.84 -3.48
C LEU A 68 9.50 17.29 -4.92
N ASN A 69 10.43 17.13 -5.86
CA ASN A 69 10.27 17.52 -7.26
C ASN A 69 9.89 16.34 -8.18
N ASN A 70 9.98 15.09 -7.71
CA ASN A 70 9.75 13.88 -8.51
C ASN A 70 8.38 13.23 -8.21
N GLU A 71 7.33 14.07 -8.18
CA GLU A 71 5.93 13.72 -7.88
C GLU A 71 5.34 12.64 -8.82
N GLU A 72 5.92 12.44 -10.00
CA GLU A 72 5.43 11.50 -11.02
C GLU A 72 5.77 10.03 -10.76
N VAL A 73 6.72 9.72 -9.86
CA VAL A 73 7.38 8.42 -9.87
C VAL A 73 6.49 7.29 -9.30
N ASP A 74 5.56 7.56 -8.37
CA ASP A 74 4.77 6.48 -7.72
C ASP A 74 3.42 6.18 -8.37
N GLU A 75 2.69 7.22 -8.82
CA GLU A 75 1.39 7.00 -9.45
C GLU A 75 1.53 6.26 -10.78
N GLN A 76 2.58 6.58 -11.55
CA GLN A 76 2.88 5.90 -12.80
C GLN A 76 3.23 4.42 -12.58
N GLN A 77 3.94 4.08 -11.50
CA GLN A 77 4.28 2.69 -11.17
C GLN A 77 3.03 1.88 -10.83
N LEU A 78 2.15 2.42 -9.99
CA LEU A 78 0.90 1.75 -9.62
C LEU A 78 -0.03 1.61 -10.83
N ASN A 79 -0.13 2.64 -11.69
CA ASN A 79 -0.87 2.53 -12.94
C ASN A 79 -0.28 1.47 -13.88
N THR A 80 1.04 1.42 -14.00
CA THR A 80 1.72 0.41 -14.82
C THR A 80 1.46 -0.99 -14.28
N LEU A 81 1.43 -1.16 -12.96
CA LEU A 81 1.10 -2.44 -12.31
C LEU A 81 -0.31 -2.89 -12.68
N LEU A 82 -1.31 -2.02 -12.51
CA LEU A 82 -2.70 -2.31 -12.83
C LEU A 82 -2.90 -2.71 -14.30
N LEU A 83 -2.31 -1.94 -15.21
CA LEU A 83 -2.38 -2.21 -16.65
C LEU A 83 -1.61 -3.50 -17.04
N SER A 84 -0.62 -3.88 -16.23
CA SER A 84 0.14 -5.11 -16.46
C SER A 84 -0.55 -6.34 -15.87
N LEU A 85 -1.45 -6.14 -14.91
CA LEU A 85 -2.32 -7.17 -14.34
C LEU A 85 -3.61 -7.38 -15.13
N ASP A 86 -3.81 -6.70 -16.26
CA ASP A 86 -4.94 -7.01 -17.14
C ASP A 86 -4.86 -8.47 -17.63
N GLU A 87 -5.93 -9.23 -17.43
CA GLU A 87 -5.97 -10.67 -17.69
C GLU A 87 -5.74 -10.97 -19.18
N GLU A 88 -6.38 -10.20 -20.06
CA GLU A 88 -6.25 -10.36 -21.51
C GLU A 88 -4.82 -10.04 -21.97
N GLY A 89 -4.21 -8.99 -21.41
CA GLY A 89 -2.82 -8.61 -21.64
C GLY A 89 -1.82 -9.68 -21.18
N LEU A 90 -1.99 -10.22 -19.98
CA LEU A 90 -1.15 -11.30 -19.43
C LEU A 90 -1.27 -12.60 -20.24
N GLN A 91 -2.44 -12.88 -20.81
CA GLN A 91 -2.63 -14.03 -21.68
C GLN A 91 -1.95 -13.84 -23.06
N LYS A 92 -1.95 -12.62 -23.59
CA LYS A 92 -1.37 -12.30 -24.90
C LYS A 92 0.15 -12.18 -24.87
N ASP A 93 0.71 -11.56 -23.84
CA ASP A 93 2.15 -11.30 -23.71
C ASP A 93 2.63 -11.46 -22.25
N PRO A 94 2.63 -12.69 -21.72
CA PRO A 94 3.00 -12.95 -20.32
C PRO A 94 4.43 -12.54 -19.99
N GLY A 95 5.38 -12.73 -20.91
CA GLY A 95 6.79 -12.43 -20.67
C GLY A 95 7.03 -10.95 -20.36
N THR A 96 6.65 -10.07 -21.28
CA THR A 96 6.82 -8.61 -21.11
C THR A 96 6.04 -8.09 -19.90
N LYS A 97 4.82 -8.60 -19.68
CA LYS A 97 3.97 -8.19 -18.55
C LYS A 97 4.59 -8.59 -17.22
N LEU A 98 5.10 -9.82 -17.09
CA LEU A 98 5.77 -10.29 -15.88
C LEU A 98 7.08 -9.55 -15.62
N GLU A 99 7.85 -9.21 -16.66
CA GLU A 99 9.04 -8.36 -16.52
C GLU A 99 8.70 -6.97 -15.96
N LEU A 100 7.67 -6.32 -16.50
CA LEU A 100 7.19 -5.04 -15.98
C LEU A 100 6.72 -5.15 -14.52
N ILE A 101 5.95 -6.18 -14.20
CA ILE A 101 5.48 -6.43 -12.84
C ILE A 101 6.67 -6.68 -11.89
N PHE A 102 7.70 -7.40 -12.34
CA PHE A 102 8.90 -7.69 -11.54
C PHE A 102 9.71 -6.44 -11.17
N GLU A 103 9.77 -5.44 -12.05
CA GLU A 103 10.53 -4.21 -11.77
C GLU A 103 9.85 -3.29 -10.75
N ILE A 104 8.52 -3.27 -10.74
CA ILE A 104 7.71 -2.32 -9.95
C ILE A 104 7.99 -2.37 -8.44
N PRO A 105 8.07 -3.55 -7.78
CA PRO A 105 8.47 -3.68 -6.38
C PRO A 105 9.68 -2.82 -6.00
N SER A 106 10.76 -2.89 -6.80
CA SER A 106 12.01 -2.17 -6.52
C SER A 106 11.85 -0.65 -6.61
N LYS A 107 11.02 -0.18 -7.54
CA LYS A 107 10.77 1.25 -7.76
C LYS A 107 9.93 1.82 -6.62
N ILE A 108 8.92 1.07 -6.17
CA ILE A 108 8.09 1.44 -5.01
C ILE A 108 8.94 1.48 -3.73
N ASP A 109 9.78 0.46 -3.53
CA ASP A 109 10.66 0.36 -2.36
C ASP A 109 11.66 1.53 -2.28
N HIS A 110 12.16 1.97 -3.43
CA HIS A 110 13.00 3.15 -3.54
C HIS A 110 12.25 4.39 -3.07
N THR A 111 11.01 4.61 -3.53
CA THR A 111 10.28 5.82 -3.13
C THR A 111 9.91 5.81 -1.65
N PHE A 112 9.52 4.66 -1.09
CA PHE A 112 9.28 4.55 0.35
C PHE A 112 10.53 4.88 1.17
N THR A 113 11.69 4.42 0.71
CA THR A 113 12.99 4.76 1.32
C THR A 113 13.27 6.26 1.24
N GLN A 114 12.93 6.92 0.12
CA GLN A 114 13.07 8.38 -0.04
C GLN A 114 12.11 9.18 0.85
N ILE A 115 10.84 8.76 0.95
CA ILE A 115 9.83 9.38 1.84
C ILE A 115 10.31 9.32 3.29
N LYS A 116 10.76 8.14 3.72
CA LYS A 116 11.27 7.92 5.07
C LYS A 116 12.49 8.80 5.38
N SER A 117 13.47 8.81 4.48
CA SER A 117 14.68 9.62 4.63
C SER A 117 14.38 11.12 4.65
N SER A 118 13.47 11.58 3.78
CA SER A 118 13.05 12.98 3.74
C SER A 118 12.30 13.40 5.00
N SER A 119 11.47 12.50 5.56
CA SER A 119 10.75 12.75 6.80
C SER A 119 11.70 12.95 7.99
N GLN A 120 12.80 12.17 8.04
CA GLN A 120 13.86 12.33 9.05
C GLN A 120 14.57 13.70 8.94
N LEU A 121 14.79 14.20 7.72
CA LEU A 121 15.43 15.51 7.49
C LEU A 121 14.53 16.70 7.81
N ILE A 122 13.21 16.59 7.56
CA ILE A 122 12.25 17.69 7.78
C ILE A 122 11.92 17.84 9.27
N CYS A 123 11.90 16.74 10.02
CA CYS A 123 11.63 16.73 11.44
C CYS A 123 12.77 16.04 12.21
N PRO A 124 13.97 16.64 12.27
CA PRO A 124 15.03 16.12 13.11
C PRO A 124 14.53 16.15 14.56
N GLU A 125 14.72 15.05 15.27
CA GLU A 125 14.35 14.90 16.67
C GLU A 125 14.92 16.07 17.48
N PRO A 126 14.16 16.66 18.43
CA PRO A 126 14.63 17.84 19.12
C PRO A 126 15.88 17.53 19.96
N LEU A 127 17.05 17.92 19.44
CA LEU A 127 18.27 18.06 20.22
C LEU A 127 17.95 18.92 21.43
N SER A 128 18.15 18.32 22.60
CA SER A 128 17.93 18.95 23.88
C SER A 128 18.75 20.24 23.96
N THR A 129 18.13 21.43 23.90
CA THR A 129 18.53 22.62 24.69
C THR A 129 17.65 23.87 24.49
N SER A 130 17.32 24.47 25.65
CA SER A 130 17.13 25.88 26.01
C SER A 130 16.42 26.89 25.08
N ASN A 131 15.12 27.13 25.34
CA ASN A 131 14.42 28.44 25.46
C ASN A 131 12.90 28.21 25.60
N ARG A 132 12.28 28.49 26.76
CA ARG A 132 11.06 27.78 27.21
C ARG A 132 9.75 28.03 26.41
N ALA A 133 9.56 29.19 25.79
CA ALA A 133 8.26 29.55 25.18
C ALA A 133 8.20 29.28 23.66
N GLU A 134 9.16 29.80 22.88
CA GLU A 134 9.23 29.54 21.43
C GLU A 134 9.57 28.08 21.10
N ASN A 135 10.34 27.40 21.97
CA ASN A 135 10.57 25.97 21.77
C ASN A 135 9.30 25.15 21.99
N GLN A 136 8.32 25.61 22.77
CA GLN A 136 7.15 24.78 23.04
C GLN A 136 6.23 24.67 21.83
N THR A 137 5.94 25.79 21.16
CA THR A 137 5.17 25.81 19.90
C THR A 137 5.93 25.18 18.74
N LEU A 138 7.25 25.42 18.64
CA LEU A 138 8.09 24.76 17.64
C LEU A 138 8.15 23.24 17.87
N LYS A 139 8.31 22.77 19.12
CA LYS A 139 8.29 21.34 19.45
C LYS A 139 6.93 20.71 19.17
N GLN A 140 5.83 21.37 19.50
CA GLN A 140 4.48 20.90 19.20
C GLN A 140 4.25 20.77 17.69
N SER A 141 4.67 21.77 16.90
CA SER A 141 4.56 21.71 15.43
C SER A 141 5.41 20.60 14.82
N LYS A 142 6.63 20.38 15.32
CA LYS A 142 7.52 19.30 14.86
C LYS A 142 6.98 17.92 15.25
N SER A 143 6.47 17.78 16.47
CA SER A 143 5.84 16.54 16.95
C SER A 143 4.57 16.21 16.18
N TYR A 144 3.72 17.21 15.91
CA TYR A 144 2.54 17.04 15.06
C TYR A 144 2.93 16.63 13.64
N ARG A 145 3.96 17.28 13.07
CA ARG A 145 4.48 16.90 11.75
C ARG A 145 4.94 15.45 11.70
N LEU A 146 5.74 15.03 12.68
CA LEU A 146 6.28 13.69 12.74
C LEU A 146 5.16 12.63 12.91
N ASP A 147 4.19 12.90 13.79
CA ASP A 147 3.04 12.02 14.00
C ASP A 147 2.18 11.88 12.74
N HIS A 148 1.89 12.99 12.04
CA HIS A 148 1.11 12.96 10.81
C HIS A 148 1.84 12.21 9.69
N LEU A 149 3.13 12.49 9.47
CA LEU A 149 3.96 11.79 8.49
C LEU A 149 4.05 10.29 8.80
N SER A 150 4.23 9.93 10.07
CA SER A 150 4.26 8.54 10.52
C SER A 150 2.94 7.81 10.22
N LYS A 151 1.80 8.44 10.54
CA LYS A 151 0.46 7.89 10.25
C LYS A 151 0.23 7.73 8.76
N ASN A 152 0.60 8.71 7.94
CA ASN A 152 0.41 8.64 6.50
C ASN A 152 1.25 7.55 5.88
N PHE A 153 2.52 7.41 6.28
CA PHE A 153 3.36 6.35 5.75
C PHE A 153 2.90 4.96 6.21
N HIS A 154 2.41 4.77 7.44
CA HIS A 154 1.78 3.49 7.81
C HIS A 154 0.56 3.18 6.94
N LYS A 155 -0.28 4.18 6.65
CA LYS A 155 -1.42 4.01 5.74
C LYS A 155 -0.95 3.63 4.33
N MET A 156 0.08 4.31 3.80
CA MET A 156 0.66 4.00 2.48
C MET A 156 1.23 2.58 2.45
N ALA A 157 2.01 2.20 3.45
CA ALA A 157 2.58 0.86 3.58
C ALA A 157 1.50 -0.22 3.60
N ARG A 158 0.41 0.01 4.33
CA ARG A 158 -0.72 -0.93 4.35
C ARG A 158 -1.38 -1.06 2.99
N GLN A 159 -1.62 0.05 2.29
CA GLN A 159 -2.23 0.00 0.95
C GLN A 159 -1.31 -0.69 -0.06
N ILE A 160 -0.01 -0.42 -0.02
CA ILE A 160 0.92 -1.06 -0.95
C ILE A 160 1.06 -2.55 -0.71
N CYS A 161 1.09 -2.97 0.57
CA CYS A 161 1.05 -4.38 0.94
C CYS A 161 -0.21 -5.05 0.41
N ARG A 162 -1.36 -4.36 0.50
CA ARG A 162 -2.61 -4.87 -0.07
C ARG A 162 -2.53 -5.05 -1.58
N VAL A 163 -1.96 -4.07 -2.30
CA VAL A 163 -1.73 -4.18 -3.76
C VAL A 163 -0.82 -5.36 -4.08
N PHE A 164 0.26 -5.56 -3.31
CA PHE A 164 1.20 -6.67 -3.50
C PHE A 164 0.54 -8.02 -3.27
N HIS A 165 -0.26 -8.14 -2.20
CA HIS A 165 -1.03 -9.35 -1.90
C HIS A 165 -1.99 -9.68 -3.06
N MET A 166 -2.79 -8.71 -3.49
CA MET A 166 -3.76 -8.89 -4.57
C MET A 166 -3.08 -9.22 -5.91
N THR A 167 -1.89 -8.67 -6.15
CA THR A 167 -1.07 -9.00 -7.32
C THR A 167 -0.66 -10.46 -7.30
N CYS A 168 -0.14 -10.95 -6.16
CA CYS A 168 0.28 -12.34 -6.02
C CYS A 168 -0.91 -13.30 -6.17
N GLU A 169 -1.99 -13.03 -5.45
CA GLU A 169 -3.26 -13.78 -5.52
C GLU A 169 -3.82 -13.82 -6.96
N GLN A 170 -3.54 -12.81 -7.79
CA GLN A 170 -3.96 -12.79 -9.20
C GLN A 170 -3.10 -13.69 -10.09
N LEU A 171 -1.79 -13.67 -9.90
CA LEU A 171 -0.89 -14.57 -10.62
C LEU A 171 -1.16 -16.03 -10.27
N GLU A 172 -1.49 -16.31 -9.01
CA GLU A 172 -1.86 -17.66 -8.55
C GLU A 172 -3.24 -18.09 -9.08
N GLY A 173 -4.28 -17.26 -8.96
CA GLY A 173 -5.62 -17.56 -9.50
C GLY A 173 -5.64 -17.79 -11.03
N MET A 174 -4.80 -17.07 -11.77
CA MET A 174 -4.60 -17.30 -13.21
C MET A 174 -3.80 -18.57 -13.54
N ARG A 175 -3.30 -19.30 -12.52
CA ARG A 175 -2.39 -20.45 -12.64
C ARG A 175 -1.11 -20.12 -13.42
N LEU A 176 -0.69 -18.86 -13.34
CA LEU A 176 0.57 -18.34 -13.87
C LEU A 176 1.72 -18.70 -12.94
N ALA A 177 1.50 -18.66 -11.63
CA ALA A 177 2.48 -19.13 -10.64
C ALA A 177 2.31 -20.62 -10.33
N THR A 178 3.36 -21.21 -9.75
CA THR A 178 3.36 -22.59 -9.25
C THR A 178 2.88 -22.67 -7.80
N SER A 179 3.01 -21.56 -7.07
CA SER A 179 2.51 -21.35 -5.71
C SER A 179 1.00 -21.12 -5.68
N ASP A 180 0.37 -21.41 -4.54
CA ASP A 180 -1.04 -21.15 -4.23
C ASP A 180 -1.17 -20.65 -2.78
N GLU A 181 -0.24 -19.77 -2.37
CA GLU A 181 -0.08 -19.34 -0.98
C GLU A 181 -0.96 -18.14 -0.61
N PHE A 182 -1.37 -17.33 -1.59
CA PHE A 182 -2.19 -16.15 -1.42
C PHE A 182 -3.64 -16.36 -1.81
N THR A 183 -3.92 -17.34 -2.67
CA THR A 183 -5.29 -17.66 -3.07
C THR A 183 -6.09 -18.12 -1.85
N GLU A 184 -7.16 -17.39 -1.53
CA GLU A 184 -8.13 -17.85 -0.54
C GLU A 184 -9.07 -18.87 -1.18
N ASP A 185 -9.66 -19.78 -0.37
CA ASP A 185 -10.65 -20.78 -0.82
C ASP A 185 -11.87 -20.17 -1.54
N TYR A 186 -12.03 -18.85 -1.43
CA TYR A 186 -13.03 -18.05 -2.14
C TYR A 186 -12.33 -17.22 -3.22
N GLU A 187 -12.61 -17.49 -4.50
CA GLU A 187 -12.23 -16.57 -5.57
C GLU A 187 -13.18 -15.36 -5.56
N PRO A 188 -12.72 -14.17 -5.15
CA PRO A 188 -13.52 -12.96 -5.34
C PRO A 188 -13.70 -12.71 -6.84
N ASP A 189 -14.90 -12.26 -7.23
CA ASP A 189 -15.22 -11.88 -8.61
C ASP A 189 -14.17 -10.90 -9.19
N HIS A 190 -13.82 -11.05 -10.47
CA HIS A 190 -12.83 -10.20 -11.15
C HIS A 190 -13.15 -8.71 -10.98
N THR A 191 -14.43 -8.32 -11.06
CA THR A 191 -14.88 -6.95 -10.85
C THR A 191 -14.55 -6.42 -9.46
N PHE A 192 -14.69 -7.27 -8.44
CA PHE A 192 -14.38 -6.94 -7.05
C PHE A 192 -12.88 -6.68 -6.90
N ARG A 193 -12.03 -7.55 -7.47
CA ARG A 193 -10.57 -7.39 -7.44
C ARG A 193 -10.13 -6.10 -8.13
N THR A 194 -10.59 -5.84 -9.36
CA THR A 194 -10.23 -4.61 -10.09
C THR A 194 -10.65 -3.37 -9.32
N PHE A 195 -11.85 -3.38 -8.72
CA PHE A 195 -12.32 -2.27 -7.88
C PHE A 195 -11.39 -2.00 -6.68
N PHE A 196 -10.95 -3.04 -5.97
CA PHE A 196 -10.06 -2.88 -4.82
C PHE A 196 -8.67 -2.40 -5.22
N LEU A 197 -8.15 -2.91 -6.33
CA LEU A 197 -6.87 -2.49 -6.89
C LEU A 197 -6.90 -0.99 -7.28
N GLU A 198 -7.95 -0.55 -7.95
CA GLU A 198 -8.20 0.86 -8.29
C GLU A 198 -8.37 1.74 -7.03
N GLN A 199 -9.08 1.25 -6.03
CA GLN A 199 -9.25 1.94 -4.75
C GLN A 199 -7.89 2.07 -4.02
N ALA A 200 -7.10 1.00 -3.96
CA ALA A 200 -5.80 1.00 -3.31
C ALA A 200 -4.81 1.93 -4.03
N ARG A 201 -4.83 1.97 -5.37
CA ARG A 201 -4.08 2.98 -6.14
C ARG A 201 -4.49 4.39 -5.74
N THR A 202 -5.79 4.68 -5.79
CA THR A 202 -6.32 6.02 -5.53
C THR A 202 -5.98 6.48 -4.11
N GLN A 203 -6.13 5.60 -3.12
CA GLN A 203 -5.77 5.89 -1.74
C GLN A 203 -4.26 6.12 -1.57
N THR A 204 -3.43 5.31 -2.22
CA THR A 204 -1.97 5.45 -2.17
C THR A 204 -1.52 6.77 -2.79
N SER A 205 -2.01 7.12 -3.99
CA SER A 205 -1.70 8.40 -4.64
C SER A 205 -2.12 9.59 -3.77
N ASN A 206 -3.34 9.58 -3.23
CA ASN A 206 -3.82 10.64 -2.32
C ASN A 206 -2.93 10.80 -1.08
N LEU A 207 -2.46 9.69 -0.49
CA LEU A 207 -1.59 9.73 0.68
C LEU A 207 -0.19 10.25 0.34
N ILE A 208 0.36 9.89 -0.82
CA ILE A 208 1.63 10.40 -1.31
C ILE A 208 1.53 11.91 -1.53
N GLN A 209 0.48 12.36 -2.23
CA GLN A 209 0.25 13.78 -2.49
C GLN A 209 0.04 14.56 -1.19
N SER A 210 -0.75 14.02 -0.25
CA SER A 210 -0.92 14.62 1.08
C SER A 210 0.41 14.74 1.82
N THR A 211 1.22 13.67 1.82
CA THR A 211 2.57 13.67 2.42
C THR A 211 3.48 14.70 1.77
N LEU A 212 3.42 14.84 0.44
CA LEU A 212 4.20 15.81 -0.32
C LEU A 212 3.81 17.25 0.02
N VAL A 213 2.51 17.56 0.02
CA VAL A 213 1.97 18.87 0.42
C VAL A 213 2.40 19.20 1.84
N PHE A 214 2.31 18.22 2.74
CA PHE A 214 2.70 18.38 4.13
C PHE A 214 4.21 18.61 4.31
N CYS A 215 5.05 17.95 3.51
CA CYS A 215 6.50 18.17 3.46
C CYS A 215 6.87 19.55 2.90
N LYS A 216 6.14 20.06 1.90
CA LYS A 216 6.33 21.40 1.30
C LYS A 216 5.71 22.54 2.13
N GLY A 217 4.72 22.23 2.95
CA GLY A 217 3.89 23.21 3.66
C GLY A 217 4.67 24.10 4.62
N SER A 218 4.31 25.39 4.62
CA SER A 218 4.82 26.35 5.59
C SER A 218 4.30 26.05 6.99
N LYS A 219 4.91 26.64 8.03
CA LYS A 219 4.41 26.51 9.41
C LYS A 219 2.95 26.96 9.58
N LEU A 220 2.49 27.89 8.74
CA LEU A 220 1.12 28.39 8.76
C LEU A 220 0.13 27.36 8.20
N ASP A 221 0.47 26.74 7.07
CA ASP A 221 -0.36 25.70 6.44
C ASP A 221 -0.63 24.54 7.40
N LEU A 222 0.36 24.22 8.22
CA LEU A 222 0.28 23.15 9.21
C LEU A 222 -0.53 23.50 10.45
N ALA A 223 -0.42 24.74 10.93
CA ALA A 223 -1.28 25.19 12.01
C ALA A 223 -2.75 25.11 11.56
N GLN A 224 -3.02 25.50 10.30
CA GLN A 224 -4.36 25.42 9.72
C GLN A 224 -4.86 23.97 9.55
N ASP A 225 -4.02 23.05 9.08
CA ASP A 225 -4.39 21.64 8.95
C ASP A 225 -4.57 20.96 10.32
N GLN A 226 -3.69 21.25 11.28
CA GLN A 226 -3.84 20.79 12.66
C GLN A 226 -5.17 21.27 13.27
N TRP A 227 -5.55 22.52 13.01
CA TRP A 227 -6.85 23.03 13.43
C TRP A 227 -8.02 22.30 12.78
N LYS A 228 -7.97 22.02 11.47
CA LYS A 228 -9.01 21.25 10.78
C LYS A 228 -9.17 19.84 11.35
N ASP A 229 -8.06 19.14 11.57
CA ASP A 229 -8.07 17.80 12.16
C ASP A 229 -8.70 17.80 13.56
N MET A 230 -8.33 18.76 14.41
CA MET A 230 -8.90 18.90 15.75
C MET A 230 -10.41 19.17 15.70
N VAL A 231 -10.86 20.04 14.80
CA VAL A 231 -12.28 20.34 14.62
C VAL A 231 -13.04 19.11 14.11
N GLN A 232 -12.49 18.36 13.16
CA GLN A 232 -13.13 17.15 12.63
C GLN A 232 -13.24 16.04 13.68
N GLN A 233 -12.20 15.84 14.50
CA GLN A 233 -12.24 14.87 15.60
C GLN A 233 -13.30 15.25 16.64
N ALA A 234 -13.38 16.54 17.01
CA ALA A 234 -14.41 17.02 17.91
C ALA A 234 -15.82 16.78 17.34
N LEU A 235 -16.02 17.03 16.04
CA LEU A 235 -17.30 16.80 15.37
C LEU A 235 -17.68 15.31 15.36
N ASN A 236 -16.73 14.42 15.07
CA ASN A 236 -16.96 12.97 15.06
C ASN A 236 -17.35 12.45 16.46
N LEU A 237 -16.66 12.92 17.51
CA LEU A 237 -17.00 12.58 18.90
C LEU A 237 -18.42 13.03 19.27
N CYS A 238 -18.81 14.25 18.88
CA CYS A 238 -20.17 14.73 19.09
C CYS A 238 -21.22 13.91 18.33
N LEU A 239 -20.90 13.45 17.11
CA LEU A 239 -21.79 12.58 16.33
C LEU A 239 -21.95 11.20 16.99
N GLU A 240 -20.87 10.59 17.46
CA GLU A 240 -20.92 9.31 18.17
C GLU A 240 -21.73 9.41 19.46
N GLU A 241 -21.57 10.50 20.22
CA GLU A 241 -22.35 10.77 21.43
C GLU A 241 -23.84 10.94 21.10
N ALA A 242 -24.17 11.73 20.06
CA ALA A 242 -25.55 11.92 19.61
C ALA A 242 -26.21 10.61 19.18
N ILE A 243 -25.49 9.76 18.43
CA ILE A 243 -25.96 8.43 18.03
C ILE A 243 -26.18 7.55 19.27
N SER A 244 -25.26 7.58 20.24
CA SER A 244 -25.38 6.82 21.49
C SER A 244 -26.60 7.23 22.31
N VAL A 245 -26.84 8.53 22.45
CA VAL A 245 -28.01 9.09 23.15
C VAL A 245 -29.30 8.69 22.44
N ASN A 246 -29.35 8.80 21.12
CA ASN A 246 -30.53 8.43 20.34
C ASN A 246 -30.83 6.93 20.43
N ALA A 247 -29.79 6.08 20.41
CA ALA A 247 -29.92 4.64 20.62
C ALA A 247 -30.39 4.26 22.03
N ARG A 248 -30.07 5.05 23.06
CA ARG A 248 -30.59 4.86 24.43
C ARG A 248 -32.05 5.30 24.53
N ALA A 249 -32.41 6.44 23.95
CA ALA A 249 -33.78 6.92 23.90
C ALA A 249 -34.72 5.93 23.18
N ALA A 250 -34.28 5.38 22.04
CA ALA A 250 -35.02 4.38 21.28
C ALA A 250 -35.23 3.04 22.02
N ARG A 251 -34.34 2.68 22.96
CA ARG A 251 -34.51 1.48 23.81
C ARG A 251 -35.52 1.73 24.92
N LEU A 252 -35.57 2.95 25.46
CA LEU A 252 -36.52 3.33 26.50
C LEU A 252 -37.95 3.43 25.96
N THR A 253 -38.14 3.89 24.72
CA THR A 253 -39.45 3.96 24.07
C THR A 253 -39.97 2.61 23.56
N ARG A 254 -39.14 1.56 23.50
CA ARG A 254 -39.53 0.19 23.11
C ARG A 254 -40.00 -0.69 24.29
N ASN A 255 -39.76 -0.24 25.52
CA ASN A 255 -40.10 -0.95 26.76
C ASN A 255 -41.38 -0.40 27.43
N TYR A 256 -42.13 0.44 26.71
CA TYR A 256 -43.49 0.89 27.01
C TYR A 256 -44.40 0.48 25.86
#